data_AF-A0A1M3N0J7-F1
#
_entry.id   AF-A0A1M3N0J7-F1
#
_cell.length_a   1.000
_cell.length_b   1.000
_cell.length_c   1.000
_cell.angle_alpha   90.00
_cell.angle_beta   90.00
_cell.angle_gamma   90.00
#
_symmetry.space_group_name_H-M   'P 1'
#
loop_
_entity.id
_entity.type
_entity.pdbx_description
1 polymer ?
#
loop_
_entity_poly.entity_id
_entity_poly.type
_entity_poly.pdbx_seq_one_letter_code
_entity_poly.pdbx_strand_id
1 'polypeptide(L)'
;MGVTSSEISGESALSRCLAAIGEYAGLPPYVKPAAALTSTLHALFERLSQGQAHAVLTSLPSDVRQLVEAASLERHGMLAWQGGRAELFDRVGNDLGVAPASAELIASAVFRAVQQLLPSDVIGHVAQQLPHDLRDVWQAPVANATEDIAGDLDLLRQILDDIERSGVLSAGLTAREAFASVMCIFAQRLSGGDARDLFLGLPRTIRPFVERCMIERREEPTTFGFDELTANVAQELGTDLPDAEAIVESVFAAVTRALPQEEIDRVASQLPEDLRRLWLA
;
A
#
# COMPACT_ATOMS: atom_id res chain seq x y z
N MET A 1 11.51 -56.16 7.03
CA MET A 1 10.31 -55.30 7.04
C MET A 1 10.68 -54.02 7.76
N GLY A 2 11.08 -53.01 6.99
CA GLY A 2 11.39 -51.68 7.50
C GLY A 2 10.93 -50.69 6.44
N VAL A 3 9.78 -50.08 6.65
CA VAL A 3 9.37 -48.90 5.90
C VAL A 3 9.69 -47.74 6.82
N THR A 4 10.86 -47.16 6.64
CA THR A 4 11.21 -45.87 7.24
C THR A 4 10.53 -44.79 6.42
N SER A 5 9.57 -44.12 7.04
CA SER A 5 8.99 -42.85 6.65
C SER A 5 10.07 -41.88 6.17
N SER A 6 10.10 -41.62 4.87
CA SER A 6 10.91 -40.55 4.28
C SER A 6 10.27 -40.10 2.97
N GLU A 7 8.99 -39.72 3.02
CA GLU A 7 8.40 -38.83 2.01
C GLU A 7 8.68 -37.40 2.47
N ILE A 8 9.76 -36.86 1.93
CA ILE A 8 10.22 -35.50 2.11
C ILE A 8 9.15 -34.56 1.53
N SER A 9 8.57 -33.73 2.39
CA SER A 9 7.68 -32.63 2.03
C SER A 9 8.45 -31.63 1.16
N GLY A 10 8.30 -31.75 -0.16
CA GLY A 10 8.83 -30.80 -1.12
C GLY A 10 7.85 -29.64 -1.27
N GLU A 11 8.02 -28.58 -0.49
CA GLU A 11 7.21 -27.38 -0.64
C GLU A 11 7.42 -26.76 -2.04
N SER A 12 6.35 -26.67 -2.83
CA SER A 12 6.42 -26.19 -4.21
C SER A 12 6.97 -24.75 -4.29
N ALA A 13 7.59 -24.38 -5.42
CA ALA A 13 8.07 -23.01 -5.59
C ALA A 13 6.90 -22.01 -5.56
N LEU A 14 5.74 -22.43 -6.08
CA LEU A 14 4.49 -21.69 -5.96
C LEU A 14 4.07 -21.49 -4.50
N SER A 15 4.06 -22.53 -3.67
CA SER A 15 3.69 -22.43 -2.26
C SER A 15 4.55 -21.41 -1.51
N ARG A 16 5.89 -21.48 -1.68
CA ARG A 16 6.82 -20.53 -1.07
C ARG A 16 6.63 -19.10 -1.58
N CYS A 17 6.41 -18.94 -2.89
CA CYS A 17 6.13 -17.63 -3.49
C CYS A 17 4.83 -17.01 -2.94
N LEU A 18 3.74 -17.78 -2.87
CA LEU A 18 2.46 -17.33 -2.35
C LEU A 18 2.51 -17.03 -0.85
N ALA A 19 3.24 -17.84 -0.07
CA ALA A 19 3.48 -17.60 1.35
C ALA A 19 4.23 -16.28 1.57
N ALA A 20 5.30 -16.04 0.80
CA ALA A 20 6.01 -14.77 0.82
C ALA A 20 5.08 -13.59 0.45
N ILE A 21 4.27 -13.70 -0.60
CA ILE A 21 3.35 -12.61 -0.96
C ILE A 21 2.37 -12.31 0.18
N GLY A 22 1.82 -13.34 0.84
CA GLY A 22 0.90 -13.17 1.96
C GLY A 22 1.51 -12.51 3.19
N GLU A 23 2.75 -12.89 3.54
CA GLU A 23 3.45 -12.36 4.72
C GLU A 23 3.91 -10.91 4.53
N TYR A 24 4.32 -10.55 3.30
CA TYR A 24 4.90 -9.24 2.99
C TYR A 24 3.89 -8.17 2.64
N ALA A 25 2.79 -8.52 1.97
CA ALA A 25 1.89 -7.52 1.42
C ALA A 25 0.85 -6.99 2.43
N GLY A 26 0.67 -7.66 3.58
CA GLY A 26 -0.45 -7.35 4.49
C GLY A 26 -1.79 -7.41 3.76
N LEU A 27 -2.01 -8.47 2.96
CA LEU A 27 -3.14 -8.56 2.03
C LEU A 27 -4.48 -8.36 2.74
N PRO A 28 -5.41 -7.59 2.15
CA PRO A 28 -6.78 -7.56 2.61
C PRO A 28 -7.37 -8.99 2.64
N PRO A 29 -8.26 -9.32 3.59
CA PRO A 29 -8.72 -10.69 3.81
C PRO A 29 -9.45 -11.31 2.60
N TYR A 30 -9.90 -10.48 1.66
CA TYR A 30 -10.57 -10.90 0.43
C TYR A 30 -9.60 -11.09 -0.76
N VAL A 31 -8.36 -10.59 -0.67
CA VAL A 31 -7.34 -10.72 -1.72
C VAL A 31 -6.50 -11.97 -1.49
N LYS A 32 -6.58 -12.92 -2.43
CA LYS A 32 -5.76 -14.13 -2.38
C LYS A 32 -4.35 -13.84 -2.92
N PRO A 33 -3.28 -14.42 -2.33
CA PRO A 33 -1.91 -14.26 -2.84
C PRO A 33 -1.75 -14.63 -4.32
N ALA A 34 -2.49 -15.64 -4.79
CA ALA A 34 -2.48 -16.05 -6.20
C ALA A 34 -3.05 -14.97 -7.13
N ALA A 35 -4.11 -14.26 -6.70
CA ALA A 35 -4.68 -13.16 -7.47
C ALA A 35 -3.73 -11.95 -7.49
N ALA A 36 -3.11 -11.63 -6.35
CA ALA A 36 -2.07 -10.61 -6.26
C ALA A 36 -0.91 -10.88 -7.24
N LEU A 37 -0.41 -12.12 -7.25
CA LEU A 37 0.67 -12.56 -8.15
C LEU A 37 0.29 -12.39 -9.62
N THR A 38 -0.87 -12.93 -10.03
CA THR A 38 -1.28 -12.93 -11.44
C THR A 38 -1.65 -11.53 -11.92
N SER A 39 -2.33 -10.73 -11.09
CA SER A 39 -2.69 -9.34 -11.39
C SER A 39 -1.44 -8.49 -11.65
N THR A 40 -0.47 -8.53 -10.74
CA THR A 40 0.75 -7.73 -10.83
C THR A 40 1.62 -8.15 -12.00
N LEU A 41 1.85 -9.45 -12.20
CA LEU A 41 2.65 -9.93 -13.32
C LEU A 41 1.99 -9.65 -14.66
N HIS A 42 0.65 -9.72 -14.73
CA HIS A 42 -0.05 -9.37 -15.96
C HIS A 42 0.12 -7.89 -16.29
N ALA A 43 -0.09 -6.99 -15.32
CA ALA A 43 0.11 -5.56 -15.53
C ALA A 43 1.56 -5.23 -15.92
N LEU A 44 2.55 -5.93 -15.35
CA LEU A 44 3.96 -5.82 -15.77
C LEU A 44 4.17 -6.31 -17.21
N PHE A 45 3.61 -7.46 -17.59
CA PHE A 45 3.80 -8.03 -18.93
C PHE A 45 3.15 -7.21 -20.04
N GLU A 46 2.02 -6.55 -19.77
CA GLU A 46 1.41 -5.61 -20.72
C GLU A 46 2.30 -4.40 -21.01
N ARG A 47 3.20 -4.06 -20.08
CA ARG A 47 4.18 -2.99 -20.26
C ARG A 47 5.43 -3.44 -21.00
N LEU A 48 5.92 -4.63 -20.67
CA LEU A 48 7.18 -5.13 -21.20
C LEU A 48 7.07 -5.45 -22.70
N SER A 49 8.21 -5.40 -23.39
CA SER A 49 8.25 -5.95 -24.76
C SER A 49 7.98 -7.45 -24.74
N GLN A 50 7.40 -7.97 -25.83
CA GLN A 50 7.03 -9.38 -25.95
C GLN A 50 8.21 -10.33 -25.63
N GLY A 51 9.43 -9.99 -26.07
CA GLY A 51 10.62 -10.79 -25.79
C GLY A 51 11.01 -10.81 -24.30
N GLN A 52 10.82 -9.70 -23.57
CA GLN A 52 11.16 -9.62 -22.15
C GLN A 52 10.09 -10.26 -21.27
N ALA A 53 8.80 -10.06 -21.57
CA ALA A 53 7.72 -10.79 -20.91
C ALA A 53 7.92 -12.31 -21.07
N HIS A 54 8.31 -12.76 -22.26
CA HIS A 54 8.65 -14.16 -22.51
C HIS A 54 9.89 -14.62 -21.72
N ALA A 55 10.94 -13.80 -21.63
CA ALA A 55 12.14 -14.13 -20.85
C ALA A 55 11.82 -14.31 -19.35
N VAL A 56 10.97 -13.45 -18.78
CA VAL A 56 10.50 -13.61 -17.40
C VAL A 56 9.70 -14.91 -17.25
N LEU A 57 8.67 -15.12 -18.09
CA LEU A 57 7.82 -16.32 -18.04
C LEU A 57 8.63 -17.62 -18.14
N THR A 58 9.58 -17.69 -19.07
CA THR A 58 10.41 -18.89 -19.30
C THR A 58 11.46 -19.12 -18.22
N SER A 59 11.78 -18.11 -17.42
CA SER A 59 12.69 -18.22 -16.28
C SER A 59 11.99 -18.63 -14.99
N LEU A 60 10.66 -18.46 -14.90
CA LEU A 60 9.88 -18.88 -13.74
C LEU A 60 9.83 -20.41 -13.59
N PRO A 61 9.78 -20.94 -12.34
CA PRO A 61 9.43 -22.32 -12.06
C PRO A 61 8.11 -22.75 -12.73
N SER A 62 7.99 -24.03 -13.08
CA SER A 62 6.88 -24.53 -13.92
C SER A 62 5.51 -24.36 -13.28
N ASP A 63 5.40 -24.55 -11.97
CA ASP A 63 4.17 -24.39 -11.19
C ASP A 63 3.71 -22.92 -11.14
N VAL A 64 4.65 -21.98 -10.94
CA VAL A 64 4.38 -20.54 -11.00
C VAL A 64 4.00 -20.11 -12.42
N ARG A 65 4.74 -20.57 -13.43
CA ARG A 65 4.47 -20.27 -14.84
C ARG A 65 3.07 -20.70 -15.26
N GLN A 66 2.67 -21.94 -14.93
CA GLN A 66 1.34 -22.47 -15.25
C GLN A 66 0.22 -21.62 -14.68
N LEU A 67 0.36 -21.16 -13.43
CA LEU A 67 -0.62 -20.27 -12.80
C LEU A 67 -0.75 -18.94 -13.55
N VAL A 68 0.38 -18.33 -13.92
CA VAL A 68 0.40 -17.04 -14.62
C VAL A 68 -0.15 -17.15 -16.04
N GLU A 69 0.25 -18.18 -16.79
CA GLU A 69 -0.25 -18.43 -18.15
C GLU A 69 -1.76 -18.71 -18.15
N ALA A 70 -2.26 -19.48 -17.20
CA ALA A 70 -3.70 -19.73 -17.06
C ALA A 70 -4.48 -18.43 -16.83
N ALA A 71 -3.98 -17.54 -15.97
CA ALA A 71 -4.60 -16.25 -15.71
C ALA A 71 -4.51 -15.29 -16.92
N SER A 72 -3.43 -15.33 -17.70
CA SER A 72 -3.30 -14.53 -18.93
C SER A 72 -4.34 -14.92 -19.99
N LEU A 73 -4.70 -16.22 -20.08
CA LEU A 73 -5.72 -16.70 -21.01
C LEU A 73 -7.14 -16.21 -20.65
N GLU A 74 -7.41 -15.86 -19.41
CA GLU A 74 -8.72 -15.34 -18.99
C GLU A 74 -8.85 -13.83 -19.25
N ARG A 75 -7.74 -13.12 -19.41
CA ARG A 75 -7.67 -11.64 -19.42
C ARG A 75 -7.42 -11.03 -20.80
N HIS A 76 -7.79 -11.73 -21.86
CA HIS A 76 -7.63 -11.27 -23.25
C HIS A 76 -8.28 -9.90 -23.48
N GLY A 77 -7.50 -8.94 -24.01
CA GLY A 77 -8.04 -7.69 -24.60
C GLY A 77 -7.48 -6.37 -24.05
N MET A 78 -6.56 -6.39 -23.08
CA MET A 78 -5.97 -5.16 -22.56
C MET A 78 -4.80 -4.66 -23.42
N LEU A 79 -4.79 -3.34 -23.66
CA LEU A 79 -3.81 -2.65 -24.49
C LEU A 79 -2.49 -2.48 -23.73
N ALA A 80 -1.38 -2.66 -24.44
CA ALA A 80 -0.06 -2.30 -23.93
C ALA A 80 -0.06 -0.84 -23.47
N TRP A 81 0.50 -0.59 -22.30
CA TRP A 81 0.46 0.71 -21.64
C TRP A 81 1.86 1.30 -21.43
N GLN A 82 1.93 2.62 -21.25
CA GLN A 82 3.20 3.36 -21.29
C GLN A 82 3.49 4.20 -20.04
N GLY A 83 2.56 4.34 -19.07
CA GLY A 83 2.73 5.16 -17.86
C GLY A 83 3.79 4.68 -16.85
N GLY A 84 3.77 5.22 -15.63
CA GLY A 84 4.77 4.93 -14.59
C GLY A 84 4.28 4.00 -13.48
N ARG A 85 4.77 4.21 -12.26
CA ARG A 85 4.37 3.49 -11.04
C ARG A 85 2.87 3.62 -10.76
N ALA A 86 2.32 4.82 -10.94
CA ALA A 86 0.92 5.11 -10.62
C ALA A 86 -0.04 4.31 -11.51
N GLU A 87 0.22 4.24 -12.82
CA GLU A 87 -0.62 3.47 -13.74
C GLU A 87 -0.54 1.96 -13.46
N LEU A 88 0.62 1.44 -13.05
CA LEU A 88 0.72 0.04 -12.61
C LEU A 88 -0.20 -0.21 -11.42
N PHE A 89 -0.14 0.65 -10.40
CA PHE A 89 -0.91 0.46 -9.17
C PHE A 89 -2.40 0.68 -9.38
N ASP A 90 -2.80 1.59 -10.27
CA ASP A 90 -4.20 1.73 -10.66
C ASP A 90 -4.70 0.46 -11.36
N ARG A 91 -3.91 -0.14 -12.26
CA ARG A 91 -4.28 -1.41 -12.92
C ARG A 91 -4.42 -2.56 -11.94
N VAL A 92 -3.44 -2.74 -11.06
CA VAL A 92 -3.46 -3.79 -10.02
C VAL A 92 -4.60 -3.54 -9.03
N GLY A 93 -4.80 -2.29 -8.62
CA GLY A 93 -5.87 -1.88 -7.70
C GLY A 93 -7.26 -2.13 -8.27
N ASN A 94 -7.49 -1.73 -9.52
CA ASN A 94 -8.76 -1.95 -10.21
C ASN A 94 -9.06 -3.44 -10.40
N ASP A 95 -8.06 -4.25 -10.70
CA ASP A 95 -8.22 -5.69 -10.90
C ASP A 95 -8.47 -6.45 -9.58
N LEU A 96 -7.85 -6.02 -8.49
CA LEU A 96 -7.99 -6.66 -7.18
C LEU A 96 -9.12 -6.05 -6.31
N GLY A 97 -9.69 -4.91 -6.73
CA GLY A 97 -10.66 -4.17 -5.92
C GLY A 97 -10.04 -3.59 -4.64
N VAL A 98 -8.83 -3.04 -4.73
CA VAL A 98 -8.11 -2.43 -3.61
C VAL A 98 -7.70 -1.00 -3.92
N ALA A 99 -7.47 -0.20 -2.88
CA ALA A 99 -6.95 1.14 -3.05
C ALA A 99 -5.53 1.12 -3.66
N PRO A 100 -5.11 2.13 -4.45
CA PRO A 100 -3.78 2.14 -5.07
C PRO A 100 -2.61 2.06 -4.07
N ALA A 101 -2.78 2.57 -2.85
CA ALA A 101 -1.78 2.42 -1.79
C ALA A 101 -1.59 0.95 -1.35
N SER A 102 -2.67 0.17 -1.29
CA SER A 102 -2.61 -1.28 -1.04
C SER A 102 -2.07 -2.00 -2.27
N ALA A 103 -2.45 -1.58 -3.48
CA ALA A 103 -1.93 -2.13 -4.73
C ALA A 103 -0.41 -1.97 -4.86
N GLU A 104 0.17 -0.85 -4.40
CA GLU A 104 1.61 -0.65 -4.34
C GLU A 104 2.32 -1.68 -3.45
N LEU A 105 1.78 -1.95 -2.26
CA LEU A 105 2.33 -2.95 -1.34
C LEU A 105 2.25 -4.35 -1.93
N ILE A 106 1.10 -4.67 -2.52
CA ILE A 106 0.87 -5.94 -3.20
C ILE A 106 1.86 -6.12 -4.35
N ALA A 107 1.98 -5.13 -5.22
CA ALA A 107 2.87 -5.19 -6.38
C ALA A 107 4.34 -5.31 -5.95
N SER A 108 4.74 -4.57 -4.93
CA SER A 108 6.10 -4.62 -4.37
C SER A 108 6.42 -5.99 -3.76
N ALA A 109 5.48 -6.56 -2.99
CA ALA A 109 5.62 -7.90 -2.42
C ALA A 109 5.70 -8.98 -3.52
N VAL A 110 4.90 -8.85 -4.58
CA VAL A 110 4.94 -9.76 -5.72
C VAL A 110 6.26 -9.64 -6.48
N PHE A 111 6.73 -8.43 -6.79
CA PHE A 111 8.01 -8.24 -7.46
C PHE A 111 9.16 -8.83 -6.63
N ARG A 112 9.15 -8.62 -5.32
CA ARG A 112 10.11 -9.26 -4.41
C ARG A 112 10.06 -10.78 -4.49
N ALA A 113 8.87 -11.38 -4.34
CA ALA A 113 8.71 -12.83 -4.36
C ALA A 113 9.13 -13.43 -5.71
N VAL A 114 8.81 -12.77 -6.81
CA VAL A 114 9.17 -13.20 -8.17
C VAL A 114 10.66 -13.06 -8.43
N GLN A 115 11.31 -11.97 -8.00
CA GLN A 115 12.74 -11.78 -8.20
C GLN A 115 13.60 -12.84 -7.51
N GLN A 116 13.14 -13.40 -6.38
CA GLN A 116 13.81 -14.54 -5.74
C GLN A 116 13.79 -15.81 -6.61
N LEU A 117 12.94 -15.86 -7.64
CA LEU A 117 12.82 -16.97 -8.59
C LEU A 117 13.53 -16.70 -9.92
N LEU A 118 14.00 -15.47 -10.16
CA LEU A 118 14.55 -15.04 -11.44
C LEU A 118 16.08 -14.93 -11.40
N PRO A 119 16.77 -15.28 -12.51
CA PRO A 119 18.18 -14.95 -12.69
C PRO A 119 18.47 -13.45 -12.67
N SER A 120 19.62 -13.03 -12.14
CA SER A 120 19.98 -11.61 -11.98
C SER A 120 20.06 -10.83 -13.30
N ASP A 121 20.43 -11.49 -14.40
CA ASP A 121 20.45 -10.90 -15.74
C ASP A 121 19.03 -10.59 -16.24
N VAL A 122 18.06 -11.48 -15.98
CA VAL A 122 16.64 -11.24 -16.30
C VAL A 122 16.11 -10.05 -15.49
N ILE A 123 16.43 -9.99 -14.19
CA ILE A 123 16.05 -8.86 -13.31
C ILE A 123 16.60 -7.54 -13.85
N GLY A 124 17.87 -7.53 -14.27
CA GLY A 124 18.53 -6.36 -14.84
C GLY A 124 17.92 -5.92 -16.18
N HIS A 125 17.61 -6.86 -17.07
CA HIS A 125 16.99 -6.55 -18.36
C HIS A 125 15.57 -5.99 -18.21
N VAL A 126 14.77 -6.54 -17.28
CA VAL A 126 13.45 -5.98 -16.95
C VAL A 126 13.62 -4.53 -16.48
N ALA A 127 14.50 -4.28 -15.52
CA ALA A 127 14.72 -2.95 -14.96
C ALA A 127 15.09 -1.89 -16.02
N GLN A 128 15.88 -2.25 -17.04
CA GLN A 128 16.28 -1.34 -18.12
C GLN A 128 15.11 -0.88 -18.99
N GLN A 129 14.03 -1.66 -19.07
CA GLN A 129 12.82 -1.33 -19.86
C GLN A 129 11.78 -0.54 -19.06
N LEU A 130 11.94 -0.49 -17.73
CA LEU A 130 11.04 0.27 -16.87
C LEU A 130 11.45 1.76 -16.86
N PRO A 131 10.46 2.69 -16.84
CA PRO A 131 10.69 4.09 -16.47
C PRO A 131 11.32 4.19 -15.09
N HIS A 132 11.90 5.35 -14.79
CA HIS A 132 12.63 5.57 -13.54
C HIS A 132 11.82 5.21 -12.30
N ASP A 133 10.62 5.76 -12.17
CA ASP A 133 9.75 5.55 -11.00
C ASP A 133 9.34 4.09 -10.80
N LEU A 134 9.06 3.37 -11.89
CA LEU A 134 8.72 1.95 -11.83
C LEU A 134 9.96 1.05 -11.65
N ARG A 135 11.11 1.48 -12.15
CA ARG A 135 12.39 0.82 -11.92
C ARG A 135 12.76 0.86 -10.45
N ASP A 136 12.51 1.97 -9.76
CA ASP A 136 12.77 2.10 -8.32
C ASP A 136 11.95 1.08 -7.52
N VAL A 137 10.67 0.88 -7.89
CA VAL A 137 9.79 -0.13 -7.28
C VAL A 137 10.28 -1.56 -7.59
N TRP A 138 10.70 -1.82 -8.83
CA TRP A 138 11.25 -3.13 -9.20
C TRP A 138 12.59 -3.40 -8.52
N GLN A 139 13.51 -2.45 -8.48
CA GLN A 139 14.85 -2.64 -7.93
C GLN A 139 14.95 -2.38 -6.43
N ALA A 140 13.84 -1.98 -5.80
CA ALA A 140 13.79 -1.69 -4.37
C ALA A 140 14.53 -2.81 -3.62
N PRO A 141 15.62 -2.47 -2.89
CA PRO A 141 16.45 -3.49 -2.27
C PRO A 141 15.57 -4.37 -1.37
N VAL A 142 16.03 -5.59 -1.14
CA VAL A 142 15.51 -6.47 -0.09
C VAL A 142 15.82 -5.80 1.25
N ALA A 143 15.12 -4.73 1.59
CA ALA A 143 15.08 -4.22 2.95
C ALA A 143 14.53 -5.38 3.79
N ASN A 144 15.20 -5.67 4.89
CA ASN A 144 14.91 -6.82 5.73
C ASN A 144 13.44 -6.72 6.14
N ALA A 145 12.60 -7.60 5.62
CA ALA A 145 11.16 -7.62 5.88
C ALA A 145 10.85 -7.49 7.36
N THR A 146 11.64 -8.21 8.14
CA THR A 146 11.53 -8.37 9.57
C THR A 146 11.98 -7.12 10.30
N GLU A 147 13.02 -6.42 9.80
CA GLU A 147 13.46 -5.14 10.37
C GLU A 147 12.52 -4.00 9.98
N ASP A 148 12.00 -3.98 8.75
CA ASP A 148 11.05 -2.96 8.33
C ASP A 148 9.66 -3.16 8.96
N ILE A 149 9.20 -4.41 9.18
CA ILE A 149 7.96 -4.66 9.92
C ILE A 149 8.14 -4.24 11.38
N ALA A 150 9.29 -4.54 12.00
CA ALA A 150 9.57 -4.09 13.36
C ALA A 150 9.58 -2.55 13.43
N GLY A 151 10.26 -1.88 12.49
CA GLY A 151 10.26 -0.42 12.37
C GLY A 151 8.87 0.17 12.12
N ASP A 152 8.08 -0.44 11.23
CA ASP A 152 6.69 -0.03 10.96
C ASP A 152 5.80 -0.22 12.19
N LEU A 153 6.00 -1.30 12.96
CA LEU A 153 5.28 -1.54 14.21
C LEU A 153 5.67 -0.56 15.30
N ASP A 154 6.95 -0.17 15.36
CA ASP A 154 7.45 0.83 16.31
C ASP A 154 6.91 2.23 15.96
N LEU A 155 6.89 2.62 14.69
CA LEU A 155 6.28 3.87 14.24
C LEU A 155 4.77 3.88 14.45
N LEU A 156 4.08 2.77 14.15
CA LEU A 156 2.65 2.62 14.46
C LEU A 156 2.40 2.82 15.96
N ARG A 157 3.18 2.15 16.82
CA ARG A 157 3.07 2.29 18.26
C ARG A 157 3.33 3.74 18.67
N GLN A 158 4.35 4.39 18.12
CA GLN A 158 4.65 5.79 18.41
C GLN A 158 3.48 6.72 18.04
N ILE A 159 2.88 6.57 16.85
CA ILE A 159 1.74 7.38 16.41
C ILE A 159 0.56 7.21 17.38
N LEU A 160 0.19 5.96 17.68
CA LEU A 160 -0.94 5.69 18.58
C LEU A 160 -0.65 6.16 20.02
N ASP A 161 0.54 5.88 20.54
CA ASP A 161 0.97 6.31 21.88
C ASP A 161 1.03 7.84 21.99
N ASP A 162 1.40 8.55 20.93
CA ASP A 162 1.41 10.02 20.90
C ASP A 162 -0.02 10.57 20.98
N ILE A 163 -0.98 9.95 20.30
CA ILE A 163 -2.40 10.30 20.38
C ILE A 163 -2.94 9.97 21.77
N GLU A 164 -2.65 8.80 22.34
CA GLU A 164 -3.12 8.44 23.69
C GLU A 164 -2.54 9.35 24.77
N ARG A 165 -1.23 9.66 24.68
CA ARG A 165 -0.54 10.51 25.66
C ARG A 165 -0.95 11.98 25.61
N SER A 166 -1.59 12.43 24.54
CA SER A 166 -2.16 13.78 24.47
C SER A 166 -3.25 14.01 25.52
N GLY A 167 -3.92 12.94 25.98
CA GLY A 167 -4.99 13.00 26.97
C GLY A 167 -6.33 13.55 26.43
N VAL A 168 -6.46 13.73 25.11
CA VAL A 168 -7.64 14.30 24.46
C VAL A 168 -8.77 13.29 24.23
N LEU A 169 -8.50 11.99 24.39
CA LEU A 169 -9.46 10.93 24.11
C LEU A 169 -10.43 10.73 25.28
N SER A 170 -11.73 10.75 24.98
CA SER A 170 -12.79 10.46 25.93
C SER A 170 -12.88 8.96 26.26
N ALA A 171 -13.54 8.63 27.38
CA ALA A 171 -13.67 7.25 27.83
C ALA A 171 -14.44 6.40 26.81
N GLY A 172 -13.76 5.41 26.21
CA GLY A 172 -14.33 4.51 25.22
C GLY A 172 -13.88 4.78 23.78
N LEU A 173 -13.20 5.89 23.52
CA LEU A 173 -12.57 6.17 22.24
C LEU A 173 -11.11 5.71 22.23
N THR A 174 -10.71 4.94 21.23
CA THR A 174 -9.32 4.51 21.06
C THR A 174 -8.54 5.45 20.13
N ALA A 175 -7.21 5.52 20.30
CA ALA A 175 -6.36 6.28 19.38
C ALA A 175 -6.46 5.79 17.93
N ARG A 176 -6.74 4.51 17.72
CA ARG A 176 -6.97 3.94 16.39
C ARG A 176 -8.23 4.51 15.75
N GLU A 177 -9.33 4.58 16.48
CA GLU A 177 -10.60 5.13 15.98
C GLU A 177 -10.44 6.63 15.70
N ALA A 178 -9.84 7.39 16.62
CA ALA A 178 -9.54 8.79 16.42
C ALA A 178 -8.67 9.04 15.17
N PHE A 179 -7.57 8.29 15.03
CA PHE A 179 -6.71 8.33 13.85
C PHE A 179 -7.49 8.04 12.56
N ALA A 180 -8.23 6.93 12.52
CA ALA A 180 -8.97 6.51 11.33
C ALA A 180 -9.99 7.56 10.91
N SER A 181 -10.82 8.06 11.84
CA SER A 181 -11.85 9.06 11.54
C SER A 181 -11.26 10.37 11.04
N VAL A 182 -10.25 10.92 11.72
CA VAL A 182 -9.59 12.17 11.30
C VAL A 182 -8.95 12.00 9.92
N MET A 183 -8.15 10.95 9.72
CA MET A 183 -7.43 10.75 8.46
C MET A 183 -8.36 10.43 7.29
N CYS A 184 -9.46 9.71 7.52
CA CYS A 184 -10.46 9.43 6.49
C CYS A 184 -11.20 10.69 6.03
N ILE A 185 -11.59 11.57 6.96
CA ILE A 185 -12.25 12.82 6.61
C ILE A 185 -11.24 13.75 5.94
N PHE A 186 -10.04 13.90 6.51
CA PHE A 186 -8.98 14.74 5.97
C PHE A 186 -8.57 14.35 4.54
N ALA A 187 -8.47 13.05 4.25
CA ALA A 187 -8.13 12.55 2.92
C ALA A 187 -9.11 13.02 1.83
N GLN A 188 -10.36 13.32 2.17
CA GLN A 188 -11.32 13.86 1.20
C GLN A 188 -10.94 15.26 0.72
N ARG A 189 -10.19 16.03 1.51
CA ARG A 189 -9.74 17.38 1.15
C ARG A 189 -8.62 17.39 0.11
N LEU A 190 -7.85 16.32 0.05
CA LEU A 190 -6.70 16.16 -0.82
C LEU A 190 -7.15 15.64 -2.19
N SER A 191 -6.33 15.86 -3.23
CA SER A 191 -6.53 15.17 -4.51
C SER A 191 -6.33 13.66 -4.32
N GLY A 192 -6.85 12.84 -5.24
CA GLY A 192 -6.68 11.38 -5.11
C GLY A 192 -5.23 10.92 -5.17
N GLY A 193 -4.41 11.59 -5.98
CA GLY A 193 -2.96 11.37 -5.98
C GLY A 193 -2.33 11.72 -4.62
N ASP A 194 -2.59 12.92 -4.11
CA ASP A 194 -1.95 13.39 -2.86
C ASP A 194 -2.42 12.59 -1.64
N ALA A 195 -3.69 12.19 -1.59
CA ALA A 195 -4.18 11.31 -0.53
C ALA A 195 -3.46 9.96 -0.55
N ARG A 196 -3.25 9.36 -1.74
CA ARG A 196 -2.49 8.12 -1.87
C ARG A 196 -1.05 8.30 -1.41
N ASP A 197 -0.37 9.33 -1.89
CA ASP A 197 1.02 9.61 -1.54
C ASP A 197 1.20 9.84 -0.02
N LEU A 198 0.27 10.55 0.63
CA LEU A 198 0.24 10.70 2.10
C LEU A 198 0.20 9.33 2.81
N PHE A 199 -0.70 8.43 2.42
CA PHE A 199 -0.80 7.12 3.07
C PHE A 199 0.35 6.17 2.70
N LEU A 200 0.98 6.37 1.54
CA LEU A 200 2.21 5.69 1.14
C LEU A 200 3.42 6.17 1.95
N GLY A 201 3.43 7.43 2.39
CA GLY A 201 4.42 7.96 3.31
C GLY A 201 4.31 7.41 4.73
N LEU A 202 3.14 6.88 5.11
CA LEU A 202 2.90 6.31 6.43
C LEU A 202 3.37 4.84 6.56
N PRO A 203 3.70 4.39 7.79
CA PRO A 203 4.03 3.00 8.09
C PRO A 203 2.98 2.03 7.55
N ARG A 204 3.40 0.92 6.95
CA ARG A 204 2.46 -0.01 6.28
C ARG A 204 1.42 -0.58 7.24
N THR A 205 1.80 -0.74 8.50
CA THR A 205 0.98 -1.27 9.60
C THR A 205 -0.19 -0.38 9.97
N ILE A 206 -0.18 0.92 9.64
CA ILE A 206 -1.28 1.86 9.95
C ILE A 206 -2.31 1.98 8.82
N ARG A 207 -1.90 1.67 7.58
CA ARG A 207 -2.74 1.80 6.38
C ARG A 207 -4.05 1.00 6.42
N PRO A 208 -4.10 -0.23 7.00
CA PRO A 208 -5.36 -0.97 7.13
C PRO A 208 -6.46 -0.22 7.87
N PHE A 209 -6.13 0.77 8.72
CA PHE A 209 -7.14 1.55 9.45
C PHE A 209 -7.90 2.54 8.57
N VAL A 210 -7.32 2.92 7.43
CA VAL A 210 -7.89 3.90 6.50
C VAL A 210 -8.21 3.29 5.12
N GLU A 211 -7.89 2.02 4.92
CA GLU A 211 -8.07 1.35 3.62
C GLU A 211 -9.51 1.45 3.12
N ARG A 212 -10.48 1.20 3.99
CA ARG A 212 -11.90 1.23 3.61
C ARG A 212 -12.32 2.60 3.07
N CYS A 213 -11.98 3.68 3.78
CA CYS A 213 -12.37 5.01 3.33
C CYS A 213 -11.60 5.44 2.07
N MET A 214 -10.38 4.93 1.87
CA MET A 214 -9.62 5.17 0.64
C MET A 214 -10.22 4.48 -0.59
N ILE A 215 -10.87 3.33 -0.42
CA ILE A 215 -11.61 2.65 -1.50
C ILE A 215 -12.91 3.40 -1.83
N GLU A 216 -13.63 3.87 -0.81
CA GLU A 216 -14.94 4.51 -0.97
C GLU A 216 -14.85 6.00 -1.37
N ARG A 217 -13.66 6.59 -1.33
CA ARG A 217 -13.41 8.02 -1.58
C ARG A 217 -13.58 8.40 -3.07
N ARG A 218 -14.02 9.64 -3.31
CA ARG A 218 -14.09 10.27 -4.64
C ARG A 218 -12.72 10.80 -5.07
N GLU A 219 -12.41 10.76 -6.36
CA GLU A 219 -11.12 11.27 -6.87
C GLU A 219 -10.97 12.79 -6.69
N GLU A 220 -12.07 13.51 -6.93
CA GLU A 220 -12.16 14.97 -6.79
C GLU A 220 -12.09 15.39 -5.31
N PRO A 221 -11.22 16.35 -4.95
CA PRO A 221 -11.13 16.86 -3.58
C PRO A 221 -12.41 17.59 -3.19
N THR A 222 -12.89 17.33 -1.98
CA THR A 222 -13.89 18.19 -1.34
C THR A 222 -13.24 19.49 -0.88
N THR A 223 -14.03 20.54 -0.72
CA THR A 223 -13.56 21.85 -0.27
C THR A 223 -14.11 22.13 1.10
N PHE A 224 -13.25 22.05 2.12
CA PHE A 224 -13.57 22.40 3.50
C PHE A 224 -12.33 22.95 4.22
N GLY A 225 -12.55 23.67 5.32
CA GLY A 225 -11.52 24.20 6.23
C GLY A 225 -11.49 23.47 7.57
N PHE A 226 -10.81 24.05 8.56
CA PHE A 226 -10.66 23.46 9.89
C PHE A 226 -12.01 23.26 10.60
N ASP A 227 -12.86 24.29 10.62
CA ASP A 227 -14.16 24.22 11.31
C ASP A 227 -15.03 23.06 10.81
N GLU A 228 -15.06 22.84 9.50
CA GLU A 228 -15.86 21.77 8.88
C GLU A 228 -15.19 20.39 9.03
N LEU A 229 -13.86 20.30 8.96
CA LEU A 229 -13.14 19.08 9.32
C LEU A 229 -13.51 18.65 10.74
N THR A 230 -13.46 19.58 11.67
CA THR A 230 -13.71 19.28 13.08
C THR A 230 -15.17 18.96 13.36
N ALA A 231 -16.12 19.67 12.72
CA ALA A 231 -17.54 19.33 12.81
C ALA A 231 -17.83 17.91 12.29
N ASN A 232 -17.21 17.51 11.18
CA ASN A 232 -17.36 16.16 10.64
C ASN A 232 -16.73 15.11 11.57
N VAL A 233 -15.57 15.40 12.17
CA VAL A 233 -14.92 14.51 13.16
C VAL A 233 -15.77 14.38 14.43
N ALA A 234 -16.31 15.48 14.94
CA ALA A 234 -17.20 15.49 16.10
C ALA A 234 -18.43 14.61 15.85
N GLN A 235 -19.04 14.75 14.66
CA GLN A 235 -20.18 13.94 14.26
C GLN A 235 -19.83 12.46 14.13
N GLU A 236 -18.72 12.13 13.48
CA GLU A 236 -18.27 10.74 13.27
C GLU A 236 -17.94 10.03 14.59
N LEU A 237 -17.27 10.73 15.51
CA LEU A 237 -16.84 10.17 16.79
C LEU A 237 -17.89 10.30 17.90
N GLY A 238 -18.99 11.02 17.66
CA GLY A 238 -20.02 11.28 18.67
C GLY A 238 -19.52 12.09 19.86
N THR A 239 -18.58 13.01 19.61
CA THR A 239 -17.96 13.87 20.64
C THR A 239 -18.36 15.34 20.45
N ASP A 240 -18.01 16.21 21.39
CA ASP A 240 -18.24 17.65 21.23
C ASP A 240 -17.17 18.33 20.36
N LEU A 241 -17.42 19.56 19.93
CA LEU A 241 -16.52 20.31 19.05
C LEU A 241 -15.14 20.56 19.68
N PRO A 242 -15.02 21.05 20.93
CA PRO A 242 -13.72 21.24 21.57
C PRO A 242 -12.88 19.95 21.65
N ASP A 243 -13.49 18.82 21.99
CA ASP A 243 -12.79 17.53 22.03
C ASP A 243 -12.36 17.11 20.62
N ALA A 244 -13.21 17.29 19.61
CA ALA A 244 -12.87 16.99 18.23
C ALA A 244 -11.73 17.88 17.69
N GLU A 245 -11.68 19.16 18.06
CA GLU A 245 -10.57 20.05 17.71
C GLU A 245 -9.27 19.47 18.26
N ALA A 246 -9.21 19.21 19.56
CA ALA A 246 -8.04 18.65 20.22
C ALA A 246 -7.60 17.29 19.63
N ILE A 247 -8.55 16.44 19.24
CA ILE A 247 -8.29 15.18 18.54
C ILE A 247 -7.64 15.42 17.18
N VAL A 248 -8.15 16.34 16.37
CA VAL A 248 -7.59 16.66 15.04
C VAL A 248 -6.16 17.17 15.18
N GLU A 249 -5.91 18.10 16.11
CA GLU A 249 -4.57 18.63 16.35
C GLU A 249 -3.59 17.52 16.77
N SER A 250 -4.02 16.65 17.70
CA SER A 250 -3.18 15.54 18.18
C SER A 250 -2.87 14.53 17.07
N VAL A 251 -3.83 14.20 16.21
CA VAL A 251 -3.62 13.25 15.11
C VAL A 251 -2.68 13.85 14.06
N PHE A 252 -2.87 15.13 13.68
CA PHE A 252 -1.97 15.79 12.72
C PHE A 252 -0.54 15.83 13.24
N ALA A 253 -0.34 16.23 14.49
CA ALA A 253 0.98 16.26 15.10
C ALA A 253 1.64 14.88 15.20
N ALA A 254 0.87 13.81 15.44
CA ALA A 254 1.40 12.45 15.46
C ALA A 254 1.79 11.96 14.05
N VAL A 255 0.97 12.28 13.04
CA VAL A 255 1.19 11.91 11.64
C VAL A 255 2.41 12.63 11.05
N THR A 256 2.52 13.93 11.25
CA THR A 256 3.61 14.74 10.66
C THR A 256 4.97 14.32 11.20
N ARG A 257 5.06 13.88 12.46
CA ARG A 257 6.31 13.31 13.03
C ARG A 257 6.74 12.01 12.36
N ALA A 258 5.81 11.24 11.82
CA ALA A 258 6.09 9.96 11.18
C ALA A 258 6.35 10.08 9.67
N LEU A 259 6.05 11.24 9.07
CA LEU A 259 6.19 11.47 7.63
C LEU A 259 7.55 12.06 7.26
N PRO A 260 8.08 11.73 6.07
CA PRO A 260 9.17 12.48 5.47
C PRO A 260 8.78 13.94 5.22
N GLN A 261 9.73 14.86 5.35
CA GLN A 261 9.49 16.30 5.15
C GLN A 261 8.88 16.63 3.78
N GLU A 262 9.29 15.91 2.73
CA GLU A 262 8.75 16.11 1.38
C GLU A 262 7.24 15.83 1.28
N GLU A 263 6.73 14.84 2.02
CA GLU A 263 5.30 14.52 2.06
C GLU A 263 4.53 15.52 2.92
N ILE A 264 5.13 16.02 4.00
CA ILE A 264 4.56 17.11 4.81
C ILE A 264 4.36 18.35 3.93
N ASP A 265 5.38 18.74 3.17
CA ASP A 265 5.36 19.92 2.29
C ASP A 265 4.37 19.74 1.13
N ARG A 266 4.31 18.54 0.54
CA ARG A 266 3.34 18.20 -0.52
C ARG A 266 1.91 18.36 -0.01
N VAL A 267 1.56 17.76 1.12
CA VAL A 267 0.22 17.87 1.71
C VAL A 267 -0.10 19.32 2.04
N ALA A 268 0.83 20.05 2.68
CA ALA A 268 0.65 21.45 3.03
C ALA A 268 0.31 22.34 1.82
N SER A 269 0.83 22.02 0.64
CA SER A 269 0.56 22.77 -0.60
C SER A 269 -0.90 22.70 -1.07
N GLN A 270 -1.65 21.68 -0.64
CA GLN A 270 -3.05 21.46 -1.00
C GLN A 270 -4.05 22.06 0.00
N LEU A 271 -3.55 22.56 1.13
CA LEU A 271 -4.39 22.98 2.25
C LEU A 271 -4.72 24.48 2.22
N PRO A 272 -5.95 24.87 2.62
CA PRO A 272 -6.27 26.24 2.95
C PRO A 272 -5.46 26.72 4.16
N GLU A 273 -5.38 28.04 4.37
CA GLU A 273 -4.46 28.63 5.33
C GLU A 273 -4.65 28.15 6.78
N ASP A 274 -5.89 27.95 7.20
CA ASP A 274 -6.27 27.43 8.51
C ASP A 274 -5.75 26.01 8.74
N LEU A 275 -6.06 25.07 7.83
CA LEU A 275 -5.58 23.69 7.91
C LEU A 275 -4.06 23.59 7.74
N ARG A 276 -3.48 24.42 6.86
CA ARG A 276 -2.04 24.42 6.60
C ARG A 276 -1.24 24.84 7.83
N ARG A 277 -1.72 25.82 8.61
CA ARG A 277 -1.07 26.23 9.86
C ARG A 277 -1.06 25.09 10.87
N LEU A 278 -2.17 24.36 10.98
CA LEU A 278 -2.27 23.23 11.90
C LEU A 278 -1.40 22.05 11.47
N TRP A 279 -1.37 21.73 10.18
CA TRP A 279 -0.56 20.64 9.63
C TRP A 279 0.95 20.87 9.79
N LEU A 280 1.39 22.13 9.86
CA LEU A 280 2.80 22.49 10.00
C LEU A 280 3.21 22.84 11.45
N ALA A 281 2.30 22.68 12.41
CA ALA A 281 2.54 22.95 13.83
C ALA A 281 3.27 21.79 14.52
#